data_AF-T1BT45-F1
#
_entry.id   AF-T1BT45-F1
#
_cell.length_a   1.000
_cell.length_b   1.000
_cell.length_c   1.000
_cell.angle_alpha   90.00
_cell.angle_beta   90.00
_cell.angle_gamma   90.00
#
_symmetry.space_group_name_H-M   'P 1'
#
loop_
_entity.id
_entity.type
_entity.pdbx_description
1 polymer ?
#
loop_
_entity_poly.entity_id
_entity_poly.type
_entity_poly.pdbx_seq_one_letter_code
_entity_poly.pdbx_strand_id
1 'polypeptide(L)' 'HGKVFPEDVNEQLRMSIRAVFLSWDSERAKAYREINSIDNNLGTAVNIVSMVFGNMGSDSATGVAFTR' A
#
# COMPACT_ATOMS: atom_id res chain seq x y z
N HIS A 1 -3.07 -15.05 21.75
CA HIS A 1 -1.94 -14.19 22.18
C HIS A 1 -1.37 -13.51 20.96
N GLY A 2 -1.47 -12.18 20.90
CA GLY A 2 -1.00 -11.39 19.76
C GLY A 2 0.52 -11.23 19.79
N LYS A 3 1.13 -11.10 18.62
CA LYS A 3 2.49 -10.54 18.53
C LYS A 3 2.44 -9.09 19.01
N VAL A 4 3.48 -8.67 19.74
CA VAL A 4 3.69 -7.25 20.09
C VAL A 4 3.92 -6.47 18.79
N PHE A 5 3.55 -5.19 18.79
CA PHE A 5 3.85 -4.31 17.66
C PHE A 5 5.38 -4.24 17.48
N PRO A 6 5.90 -4.43 16.25
CA PRO A 6 7.33 -4.37 16.00
C PRO A 6 7.84 -2.94 16.13
N GLU A 7 8.82 -2.69 16.99
CA GLU A 7 9.42 -1.35 17.17
C GLU A 7 10.57 -1.07 16.19
N ASP A 8 11.16 -2.11 15.59
CA ASP A 8 12.19 -1.94 14.55
C ASP A 8 11.54 -1.51 13.22
N VAL A 9 11.90 -0.31 12.78
CA VAL A 9 11.44 0.27 11.50
C VAL A 9 11.81 -0.59 10.29
N ASN A 10 12.94 -1.32 10.33
CA ASN A 10 13.33 -2.21 9.23
C ASN A 10 12.49 -3.48 9.22
N GLU A 11 12.07 -3.98 10.38
CA GLU A 11 11.13 -5.08 10.48
C GLU A 11 9.77 -4.66 9.93
N GLN A 12 9.26 -3.50 10.33
CA GLN A 12 8.01 -2.94 9.81
C GLN A 12 8.03 -2.79 8.28
N LEU A 13 9.14 -2.26 7.73
CA LEU A 13 9.31 -2.10 6.28
C LEU A 13 9.26 -3.45 5.55
N ARG A 14 10.01 -4.45 6.02
CA ARG A 14 10.02 -5.79 5.42
C ARG A 14 8.64 -6.46 5.52
N MET A 15 7.97 -6.32 6.66
CA MET A 15 6.61 -6.84 6.85
C MET A 15 5.61 -6.17 5.90
N SER A 16 5.71 -4.85 5.71
CA SER A 16 4.86 -4.08 4.81
C SER A 16 5.07 -4.48 3.35
N ILE A 17 6.33 -4.60 2.89
CA ILE A 17 6.67 -5.08 1.54
C ILE A 17 6.06 -6.47 1.30
N ARG A 18 6.25 -7.39 2.24
CA ARG A 18 5.69 -8.75 2.15
C ARG A 18 4.16 -8.72 2.11
N ALA A 19 3.53 -7.89 2.92
CA ALA A 19 2.07 -7.77 2.95
C ALA A 19 1.52 -7.27 1.59
N VAL A 20 2.19 -6.33 0.93
CA VAL A 20 1.80 -5.88 -0.42
C VAL A 20 1.91 -7.01 -1.44
N PHE A 21 3.00 -7.77 -1.46
CA PHE A 21 3.11 -8.92 -2.37
C PHE A 21 2.03 -9.97 -2.11
N LEU A 22 1.73 -10.28 -0.85
CA LEU A 22 0.65 -11.19 -0.50
C LEU A 22 -0.73 -10.64 -0.90
N SER A 23 -0.92 -9.32 -0.85
CA SER A 23 -2.19 -8.68 -1.22
C SER A 23 -2.56 -8.88 -2.69
N TRP A 24 -1.57 -9.09 -3.58
CA TRP A 24 -1.80 -9.44 -4.98
C TRP A 24 -2.59 -10.74 -5.12
N ASP A 25 -2.39 -11.69 -4.21
CA ASP A 25 -3.08 -12.99 -4.23
C ASP A 25 -4.37 -13.01 -3.39
N SER A 26 -4.83 -11.85 -2.90
CA SER A 26 -6.09 -11.78 -2.17
C SER A 26 -7.28 -12.11 -3.08
N GLU A 27 -8.33 -12.72 -2.51
CA GLU A 27 -9.56 -13.08 -3.24
C GLU A 27 -10.19 -11.86 -3.94
N ARG A 28 -10.15 -10.70 -3.29
CA ARG A 28 -10.60 -9.43 -3.89
C ARG A 28 -9.77 -9.03 -5.10
N ALA A 29 -8.44 -9.16 -5.03
CA ALA A 29 -7.56 -8.83 -6.14
C ALA A 29 -7.75 -9.80 -7.32
N LYS A 30 -7.91 -11.11 -7.04
CA LYS A 30 -8.22 -12.13 -8.06
C LYS A 30 -9.52 -11.81 -8.80
N ALA A 31 -10.61 -11.56 -8.06
CA ALA A 31 -11.89 -11.20 -8.65
C ALA A 31 -11.82 -9.90 -9.48
N TYR A 32 -11.09 -8.89 -8.99
CA TYR A 32 -10.88 -7.66 -9.74
C TYR A 32 -10.14 -7.91 -11.07
N ARG A 33 -9.09 -8.75 -11.06
CA ARG A 33 -8.36 -9.09 -12.28
C ARG A 33 -9.21 -9.86 -13.29
N GLU A 34 -10.04 -10.78 -12.82
CA GLU A 34 -10.96 -11.54 -13.68
C GLU A 34 -11.94 -10.61 -14.39
N ILE A 35 -12.61 -9.72 -13.64
CA ILE A 35 -13.58 -8.75 -14.19
C ILE A 35 -12.93 -7.81 -15.21
N ASN A 36 -11.67 -7.43 -14.98
CA ASN A 36 -10.95 -6.46 -15.82
C ASN A 36 -9.99 -7.12 -16.84
N SER A 37 -10.00 -8.44 -16.98
CA SER A 37 -9.12 -9.20 -17.89
C SER A 37 -7.62 -8.88 -17.73
N ILE A 38 -7.16 -8.74 -16.48
CA ILE A 38 -5.75 -8.46 -16.14
C ILE A 38 -5.00 -9.79 -15.95
N ASP A 39 -3.84 -9.95 -16.60
CA ASP A 39 -3.01 -11.15 -16.47
C ASP A 39 -2.51 -11.33 -15.02
N ASN A 40 -2.68 -12.55 -14.49
CA ASN A 40 -2.23 -12.95 -13.16
C ASN A 40 -0.70 -12.89 -12.99
N ASN A 41 0.06 -12.99 -14.09
CA ASN A 41 1.52 -13.04 -14.08
C ASN A 41 2.21 -11.67 -13.96
N LEU A 42 1.45 -10.56 -14.00
CA LEU A 42 2.03 -9.21 -13.90
C LEU A 42 2.62 -8.91 -12.51
N GLY A 43 1.95 -9.38 -11.45
CA GLY A 43 2.31 -9.05 -10.07
C GLY A 43 1.95 -7.62 -9.65
N THR A 44 2.50 -7.20 -8.52
CA THR A 44 2.39 -5.83 -7.99
C THR A 44 3.74 -5.32 -7.53
N ALA A 45 3.98 -4.02 -7.67
CA ALA A 45 5.19 -3.35 -7.20
C ALA A 45 4.95 -2.66 -5.85
N VAL A 46 6.04 -2.34 -5.15
CA VAL A 46 6.00 -1.57 -3.90
C VAL A 46 6.74 -0.26 -4.10
N ASN A 47 6.06 0.86 -3.90
CA ASN A 47 6.68 2.18 -3.90
C ASN A 47 7.03 2.59 -2.46
N ILE A 48 8.29 2.95 -2.23
CA ILE A 48 8.77 3.47 -0.95
C ILE A 48 9.09 4.94 -1.16
N VAL A 49 8.39 5.82 -0.44
CA VAL A 49 8.48 7.27 -0.59
C VAL A 49 8.70 7.94 0.76
N SER A 50 9.40 9.07 0.76
CA SER A 50 9.53 9.89 1.95
C SER A 50 8.18 10.49 2.34
N MET A 51 7.90 10.52 3.64
CA MET A 51 6.65 11.07 4.17
C MET A 51 6.64 12.60 4.08
N VAL A 52 5.50 13.14 3.68
CA VAL A 52 5.13 14.57 3.81
C VAL A 52 3.77 14.65 4.51
N PHE A 53 3.55 15.71 5.28
CA PHE A 53 2.40 15.80 6.19
C PHE A 53 1.53 17.01 5.87
N GLY A 54 0.34 16.75 5.34
CA GLY A 54 -0.69 17.77 5.10
C GLY A 54 -1.52 18.12 6.35
N ASN A 55 -1.08 17.72 7.55
CA ASN A 55 -1.84 17.84 8.80
C ASN A 55 -1.03 18.48 9.95
N MET A 56 -0.01 19.30 9.65
CA MET A 56 0.86 19.94 10.66
C MET A 56 0.37 21.30 11.18
N GLY A 57 -0.73 21.84 10.65
CA GLY A 57 -1.25 23.15 11.04
C GLY A 57 -2.31 23.65 10.08
N SER A 58 -2.79 24.88 10.31
CA SER A 58 -3.76 25.53 9.43
C SER A 58 -3.20 25.93 8.06
N ASP A 59 -1.88 25.85 7.89
CA ASP A 59 -1.13 26.10 6.66
C ASP A 59 -0.77 24.81 5.89
N SER A 60 -1.26 23.65 6.33
CA SER A 60 -1.03 22.34 5.72
C SER A 60 -2.34 21.73 5.20
N ALA A 61 -2.29 21.01 4.07
CA ALA A 61 -3.44 20.27 3.55
C ALA A 61 -3.02 19.08 2.67
N THR A 62 -3.93 18.11 2.49
CA THR A 62 -3.84 17.02 1.50
C THR A 62 -5.07 17.09 0.60
N GLY A 63 -4.91 16.95 -0.72
CA GLY A 63 -6.02 17.02 -1.67
C GLY A 63 -5.78 16.19 -2.93
N VAL A 64 -6.87 15.90 -3.65
CA VAL A 64 -6.86 15.24 -4.97
C VAL A 64 -7.61 16.13 -5.94
N ALA A 65 -7.01 16.42 -7.10
CA ALA A 65 -7.62 17.25 -8.14
C ALA A 65 -7.42 16.59 -9.50
N PHE A 66 -8.41 16.78 -10.39
CA PHE A 66 -8.34 16.37 -11.78
C PHE A 66 -8.03 17.59 -12.64
N THR A 67 -7.19 17.42 -13.65
CA THR A 67 -6.87 18.52 -14.57
C THR A 67 -8.01 18.85 -15.53
N ARG A 68 -8.92 17.89 -15.78
CA ARG A 68 -10.15 17.97 -16.61
C ARG A 68 -11.17 16.94 -16.15
#